data_AF-A0A5C7WE03-F1
#
_entry.id   AF-A0A5C7WE03-F1
#
_cell.length_a   1.000
_cell.length_b   1.000
_cell.length_c   1.000
_cell.angle_alpha   90.00
_cell.angle_beta   90.00
_cell.angle_gamma   90.00
#
_symmetry.space_group_name_H-M   'P 1'
#
loop_
_entity.id
_entity.type
_entity.pdbx_description
1 polymer ?
#
loop_
_entity_poly.entity_id
_entity_poly.type
_entity_poly.pdbx_seq_one_letter_code
_entity_poly.pdbx_strand_id
1 'polypeptide(L)'
;MSLDAQSLFALLPVIHRVRDAELAQAEGLARGPLEELVALLAEQLGVAEEGLEQLHDDLFIETCADWVVPYIGDLIGYQSLHQSVPGIASPRAEVAHTIALRRRKGTATVLEQLARDVTGWDARAVEY
;
A
#
# COMPACT_ATOMS: atom_id res chain seq x y z
N MET A 1 -13.28 4.09 0.16
CA MET A 1 -14.59 4.77 0.15
C MET A 1 -14.31 6.08 0.87
N SER A 2 -14.01 7.15 0.14
CA SER A 2 -13.51 8.39 0.76
C SER A 2 -14.59 8.97 1.67
N LEU A 3 -14.28 9.12 2.95
CA LEU A 3 -15.16 9.75 3.92
C LEU A 3 -15.10 11.27 3.73
N ASP A 4 -15.96 11.80 2.85
CA ASP A 4 -16.07 13.24 2.65
C ASP A 4 -16.78 13.93 3.83
N ALA A 5 -16.54 15.23 3.98
CA ALA A 5 -17.08 16.03 5.08
C ALA A 5 -18.60 15.92 5.21
N GLN A 6 -19.31 15.84 4.08
CA GLN A 6 -20.76 15.80 4.09
C GLN A 6 -21.30 14.43 4.49
N SER A 7 -20.63 13.35 4.07
CA SER A 7 -20.92 12.01 4.57
C SER A 7 -20.72 11.91 6.09
N LEU A 8 -19.61 12.44 6.62
CA LEU A 8 -19.35 12.45 8.06
C LEU A 8 -20.36 13.29 8.82
N PHE A 9 -20.71 14.47 8.31
CA PHE A 9 -21.73 15.33 8.92
C PHE A 9 -23.10 14.65 8.91
N ALA A 10 -23.43 13.92 7.85
CA ALA A 10 -24.70 13.18 7.74
C ALA A 10 -24.83 12.04 8.78
N LEU A 11 -23.73 11.51 9.30
CA LEU A 11 -23.73 10.52 10.40
C LEU A 11 -24.18 11.12 11.73
N LEU A 12 -24.13 12.45 11.89
CA LEU A 12 -24.59 13.10 13.10
C LEU A 12 -26.11 13.03 13.24
N PRO A 13 -26.62 12.87 14.47
CA PRO A 13 -28.05 12.95 14.74
C PRO A 13 -28.65 14.25 14.19
N VAL A 14 -29.83 14.15 13.59
CA VAL A 14 -30.50 15.26 12.89
C VAL A 14 -30.65 16.49 13.80
N ILE A 15 -30.91 16.31 15.10
CA ILE A 15 -31.03 17.41 16.06
C ILE A 15 -29.80 18.33 16.11
N HIS A 16 -28.59 17.79 15.96
CA HIS A 16 -27.36 18.59 15.96
C HIS A 16 -27.20 19.36 14.65
N ARG A 17 -27.55 18.75 13.52
CA ARG A 17 -27.51 19.39 12.20
C ARG A 17 -28.52 20.53 12.08
N VAL A 18 -29.72 20.36 12.63
CA VAL A 18 -30.75 21.42 12.67
C VAL A 18 -30.28 22.61 13.51
N ARG A 19 -29.78 22.36 14.72
CA ARG A 19 -29.26 23.42 15.59
C ARG A 19 -28.07 24.16 14.98
N ASP A 20 -27.19 23.44 14.30
CA ASP A 20 -26.03 24.04 13.63
C ASP A 20 -26.45 24.97 12.49
N ALA A 21 -27.45 24.56 11.69
CA ALA A 21 -28.03 25.40 10.65
C ALA A 21 -28.77 26.64 11.21
N GLU A 22 -29.48 26.50 12.34
CA GLU A 22 -30.11 27.62 13.04
C GLU A 22 -29.07 28.64 13.53
N LEU A 23 -27.95 28.17 14.09
CA LEU A 23 -26.83 29.04 14.50
C LEU A 23 -26.19 29.75 13.31
N ALA A 24 -25.95 29.02 12.20
CA ALA A 24 -25.42 29.62 10.97
C ALA A 24 -26.30 30.77 10.48
N GLN A 25 -27.63 30.58 10.48
CA GLN A 25 -28.58 31.62 10.09
C GLN A 25 -28.58 32.81 11.06
N ALA A 26 -28.54 32.55 12.37
CA ALA A 26 -28.55 33.59 13.39
C ALA A 26 -27.29 34.48 13.33
N GLU A 27 -26.14 33.89 13.01
CA GLU A 27 -24.85 34.58 12.93
C GLU A 27 -24.49 35.05 11.51
N GLY A 28 -25.33 34.74 10.51
CA GLY A 28 -25.11 35.12 9.10
C GLY A 28 -23.93 34.38 8.44
N LEU A 29 -23.61 33.17 8.91
CA LEU A 29 -22.54 32.34 8.40
C LEU A 29 -23.01 31.51 7.19
N ALA A 30 -22.08 31.21 6.27
CA ALA A 30 -22.38 30.34 5.14
C ALA A 30 -22.62 28.87 5.55
N ARG A 31 -21.96 28.43 6.62
CA ARG A 31 -22.06 27.09 7.22
C ARG A 31 -22.04 27.21 8.74
N GLY A 32 -22.62 26.21 9.42
CA GLY A 32 -22.62 26.18 10.86
C GLY A 32 -21.24 25.80 11.43
N PRO A 33 -20.93 26.23 12.67
CA PRO A 33 -19.63 25.95 13.29
C PRO A 33 -19.34 24.45 13.45
N LEU A 34 -20.36 23.62 13.63
CA LEU A 34 -20.19 22.16 13.71
C LEU A 34 -19.87 21.57 12.33
N GLU A 35 -20.55 22.04 11.28
CA GLU A 35 -20.23 21.64 9.90
C GLU A 35 -18.79 22.00 9.52
N GLU A 36 -18.33 23.21 9.86
CA GLU A 36 -16.93 23.64 9.64
C GLU A 36 -15.93 22.77 10.44
N LEU A 37 -16.24 22.45 11.71
CA LEU A 37 -15.40 21.56 12.50
C LEU A 37 -15.32 20.15 11.89
N VAL A 38 -16.45 19.61 11.44
CA VAL A 38 -16.49 18.29 10.78
C VAL A 38 -15.74 18.31 9.46
N ALA A 39 -15.79 19.41 8.70
CA ALA A 39 -15.00 19.57 7.48
C ALA A 39 -13.50 19.48 7.74
N LEU A 40 -13.01 20.15 8.80
CA LEU A 40 -11.61 20.05 9.22
C LEU A 40 -11.22 18.61 9.63
N LEU A 41 -12.09 17.92 10.37
CA LEU A 41 -11.86 16.54 10.76
C LEU A 41 -11.82 15.60 9.55
N ALA A 42 -12.68 15.83 8.56
CA ALA A 42 -12.73 15.05 7.33
C ALA A 42 -11.42 15.16 6.53
N GLU A 43 -10.84 16.36 6.45
CA GLU A 43 -9.55 16.57 5.79
C GLU A 43 -8.44 15.72 6.43
N GLN A 44 -8.35 15.74 7.77
CA GLN A 44 -7.32 14.97 8.48
C GLN A 44 -7.59 13.46 8.38
N LEU A 45 -8.86 13.05 8.35
CA LEU A 45 -9.21 11.65 8.13
C LEU A 45 -8.80 11.19 6.73
N GLY A 46 -8.95 12.03 5.70
CA GLY A 46 -8.48 11.74 4.34
C GLY A 46 -6.98 11.44 4.30
N VAL A 47 -6.16 12.27 4.98
CA VAL A 47 -4.71 12.02 5.09
C VAL A 47 -4.41 10.68 5.78
N ALA A 48 -5.18 10.33 6.82
CA ALA A 48 -5.02 9.05 7.51
C ALA A 48 -5.48 7.87 6.64
N GLU A 49 -6.55 8.01 5.86
CA GLU A 49 -7.03 7.01 4.91
C GLU A 49 -5.97 6.72 3.83
N GLU A 50 -5.40 7.77 3.22
CA GLU A 50 -4.30 7.63 2.25
C GLU A 50 -3.10 6.91 2.88
N GLY A 51 -2.75 7.26 4.12
CA GLY A 51 -1.70 6.57 4.87
C GLY A 51 -2.00 5.08 5.10
N LEU A 52 -3.25 4.72 5.41
CA LEU A 52 -3.67 3.34 5.58
C LEU A 52 -3.65 2.54 4.26
N GLU A 53 -4.07 3.16 3.17
CA GLU A 53 -3.98 2.58 1.83
C GLU A 53 -2.51 2.29 1.48
N GLN A 54 -1.61 3.26 1.71
CA GLN A 54 -0.17 3.05 1.50
C GLN A 54 0.40 1.95 2.41
N LEU A 55 -0.02 1.88 3.68
CA LEU A 55 0.41 0.82 4.60
C LEU A 55 -0.05 -0.58 4.15
N HIS A 56 -1.22 -0.67 3.51
CA HIS A 56 -1.69 -1.92 2.92
C HIS A 56 -0.86 -2.29 1.68
N ASP A 57 -0.57 -1.31 0.81
CA ASP A 57 0.29 -1.50 -0.35
C ASP A 57 1.71 -1.91 0.05
N ASP A 58 2.19 -1.43 1.20
CA ASP A 58 3.48 -1.78 1.80
C ASP A 58 3.60 -3.26 2.21
N LEU A 59 2.49 -4.00 2.25
CA LEU A 59 2.50 -5.45 2.48
C LEU A 59 2.90 -6.27 1.24
N PHE A 60 2.87 -5.69 0.05
CA PHE A 60 3.11 -6.40 -1.22
C PHE A 60 4.33 -5.83 -1.95
N ILE A 61 5.21 -6.72 -2.43
CA ILE A 61 6.47 -6.29 -3.07
C ILE A 61 6.25 -5.52 -4.37
N GLU A 62 5.12 -5.70 -5.03
CA GLU A 62 4.76 -5.07 -6.29
C GLU A 62 4.34 -3.60 -6.11
N THR A 63 3.72 -3.28 -4.98
CA THR A 63 3.07 -1.97 -4.73
C THR A 63 3.69 -1.19 -3.57
N CYS A 64 4.48 -1.83 -2.71
CA CYS A 64 5.07 -1.16 -1.54
C CYS A 64 5.92 0.04 -1.92
N ALA A 65 6.10 1.00 -1.02
CA ALA A 65 7.06 2.07 -1.22
C ALA A 65 8.50 1.53 -1.33
N ASP A 66 9.38 2.21 -2.07
CA ASP A 66 10.75 1.74 -2.31
C ASP A 66 11.57 1.54 -1.02
N TRP A 67 11.28 2.34 0.02
CA TRP A 67 11.96 2.21 1.31
C TRP A 67 11.56 0.94 2.07
N VAL A 68 10.42 0.32 1.73
CA VAL A 68 9.90 -0.91 2.38
C VAL A 68 10.54 -2.17 1.80
N VAL A 69 10.94 -2.14 0.53
CA VAL A 69 11.60 -3.24 -0.19
C VAL A 69 12.69 -3.94 0.63
N PRO A 70 13.68 -3.25 1.24
CA PRO A 70 14.71 -3.92 2.04
C PRO A 70 14.14 -4.69 3.23
N TYR A 71 13.10 -4.18 3.89
CA TYR A 71 12.46 -4.86 5.02
C TYR A 71 11.74 -6.13 4.59
N ILE A 72 11.05 -6.12 3.44
CA ILE A 72 10.47 -7.34 2.84
C ILE A 72 11.59 -8.33 2.48
N GLY A 73 12.70 -7.83 1.94
CA GLY A 73 13.90 -8.61 1.67
C GLY A 73 14.42 -9.32 2.93
N ASP A 74 14.56 -8.60 4.05
CA ASP A 74 15.04 -9.15 5.31
C ASP A 74 14.11 -10.24 5.87
N LEU A 75 12.78 -10.07 5.76
CA LEU A 75 11.80 -11.08 6.19
C LEU A 75 11.96 -12.40 5.45
N ILE A 76 12.32 -12.33 4.16
CA ILE A 76 12.64 -13.50 3.37
C ILE A 76 14.13 -13.79 3.36
N GLY A 77 14.96 -13.25 4.26
CA GLY A 77 16.41 -13.49 4.27
C GLY A 77 17.08 -13.33 2.89
N TYR A 78 16.61 -12.35 2.11
CA TYR A 78 17.25 -11.94 0.88
C TYR A 78 18.56 -11.23 1.23
N GLN A 79 19.65 -11.63 0.59
CA GLN A 79 20.95 -10.99 0.74
C GLN A 79 21.34 -10.40 -0.61
N SER A 80 21.51 -9.08 -0.65
CA SER A 80 21.95 -8.39 -1.84
C SER A 80 23.36 -8.86 -2.23
N LEU A 81 23.51 -9.42 -3.44
CA LEU A 81 24.77 -9.97 -3.95
C LEU A 81 25.75 -8.87 -4.39
N HIS A 82 25.23 -7.69 -4.73
CA HIS A 82 26.00 -6.52 -5.13
C HIS A 82 25.36 -5.29 -4.47
N GLN A 83 26.13 -4.49 -3.72
CA GLN A 83 25.67 -3.17 -3.30
C GLN A 83 25.12 -2.47 -4.55
N SER A 84 23.81 -2.21 -4.54
CA SER A 84 22.99 -1.83 -5.70
C SER A 84 23.75 -0.94 -6.67
N VAL A 85 24.24 -1.51 -7.78
CA VAL A 85 24.85 -0.73 -8.85
C VAL A 85 23.71 -0.03 -9.58
N PRO A 86 23.63 1.32 -9.53
CA PRO A 86 22.52 2.03 -10.14
C PRO A 86 22.43 1.71 -11.64
N GLY A 87 21.26 1.24 -12.09
CA GLY A 87 20.99 0.93 -13.49
C GLY A 87 21.17 -0.53 -13.94
N ILE A 88 21.62 -1.44 -13.06
CA ILE A 88 21.85 -2.86 -13.42
C ILE A 88 20.82 -3.79 -12.77
N ALA A 89 20.42 -3.53 -11.53
CA ALA A 89 19.48 -4.38 -10.80
C ALA A 89 18.46 -3.53 -10.03
N SER A 90 17.19 -3.92 -10.09
CA SER A 90 16.13 -3.35 -9.25
C SER A 90 15.99 -4.20 -7.98
N PRO A 91 16.26 -3.66 -6.78
CA PRO A 91 16.10 -4.39 -5.52
C PRO A 91 14.70 -4.99 -5.38
N ARG A 92 13.67 -4.29 -5.86
CA ARG A 92 12.28 -4.78 -5.88
C ARG A 92 12.14 -6.04 -6.72
N ALA A 93 12.72 -6.04 -7.93
CA ALA A 93 12.67 -7.19 -8.82
C ALA A 93 13.40 -8.40 -8.25
N GLU A 94 14.55 -8.20 -7.61
CA GLU A 94 15.31 -9.28 -6.96
C GLU A 94 14.56 -9.89 -5.76
N VAL A 95 13.96 -9.05 -4.92
CA VAL A 95 13.13 -9.50 -3.79
C VAL A 95 11.89 -10.25 -4.31
N ALA A 96 11.19 -9.70 -5.30
CA ALA A 96 10.03 -10.35 -5.92
C ALA A 96 10.39 -11.72 -6.53
N HIS A 97 11.52 -11.78 -7.25
CA HIS A 97 12.03 -13.02 -7.81
C HIS A 97 12.36 -14.05 -6.72
N THR A 98 12.98 -13.61 -5.62
CA THR A 98 13.29 -14.46 -4.46
C THR A 98 12.01 -15.03 -3.82
N ILE A 99 10.97 -14.22 -3.66
CA ILE A 99 9.65 -14.69 -3.19
C ILE A 99 9.10 -15.76 -4.13
N ALA A 100 9.14 -15.53 -5.44
CA ALA A 100 8.63 -16.46 -6.44
C ALA A 100 9.38 -17.80 -6.42
N LEU A 101 10.70 -17.80 -6.25
CA LEU A 101 11.51 -19.01 -6.09
C LEU A 101 11.15 -19.77 -4.81
N ARG A 102 11.00 -19.06 -3.68
CA ARG A 102 10.68 -19.69 -2.38
C ARG A 102 9.30 -20.32 -2.36
N ARG A 103 8.29 -19.68 -2.96
CA ARG A 103 6.93 -20.23 -3.06
C ARG A 103 6.86 -21.51 -3.90
N ARG A 104 7.81 -21.73 -4.79
CA ARG A 104 7.91 -22.91 -5.68
C ARG A 104 9.05 -23.84 -5.29
N LYS A 105 9.64 -23.67 -4.10
CA LYS A 105 10.72 -24.53 -3.63
C LYS A 105 10.25 -25.99 -3.61
N GLY A 106 11.06 -26.88 -4.18
CA GLY A 106 10.76 -28.31 -4.24
C GLY A 106 9.95 -28.76 -5.45
N THR A 107 9.65 -27.86 -6.40
CA THR A 107 9.08 -28.24 -7.70
C THR A 107 10.15 -28.42 -8.76
N ALA A 108 9.94 -29.33 -9.71
CA ALA A 108 10.80 -29.52 -10.87
C ALA A 108 10.95 -28.23 -11.71
N THR A 109 9.87 -27.45 -11.81
CA THR A 109 9.83 -26.18 -12.55
C THR A 109 10.78 -25.10 -12.02
N VAL A 110 11.07 -25.11 -10.71
CA VAL A 110 12.05 -24.17 -10.14
C VAL A 110 13.47 -24.49 -10.62
N LEU A 111 13.80 -25.76 -10.85
CA LEU A 111 15.11 -26.16 -11.36
C LEU A 111 15.31 -25.71 -12.80
N GLU A 112 14.27 -25.83 -13.63
CA GLU A 112 14.28 -25.36 -15.02
C GLU A 112 14.44 -23.84 -15.09
N GLN A 113 13.70 -23.11 -14.24
CA GLN A 113 13.84 -21.67 -14.13
C GLN A 113 15.24 -21.26 -13.66
N LEU A 114 15.78 -21.90 -12.62
CA LEU A 114 17.12 -21.61 -12.12
C LEU A 114 18.20 -21.84 -13.18
N ALA A 115 18.08 -22.91 -13.97
CA ALA A 115 19.00 -23.18 -15.07
C ALA A 115 18.97 -22.05 -16.11
N ARG A 116 17.77 -21.57 -16.49
CA ARG A 116 17.64 -20.42 -17.40
C ARG A 116 18.19 -19.14 -16.80
N ASP A 117 17.87 -18.85 -15.54
CA ASP A 117 18.28 -17.61 -14.88
C ASP A 117 19.81 -17.52 -14.70
N VAL A 118 20.49 -18.64 -14.47
CA VAL A 118 21.95 -18.68 -14.28
C VAL A 118 22.72 -18.80 -15.60
N THR A 119 22.22 -19.60 -16.54
CA THR A 119 22.98 -19.94 -17.76
C THR A 119 22.49 -19.22 -19.01
N GLY A 120 21.22 -18.82 -19.05
CA GLY A 120 20.52 -18.34 -20.24
C GLY A 120 19.96 -19.46 -21.14
N TRP A 121 20.12 -20.74 -20.77
CA TRP A 121 19.70 -21.89 -21.58
C TRP A 121 18.41 -22.50 -21.05
N ASP A 122 17.61 -23.04 -21.96
CA ASP A 122 16.42 -23.79 -21.61
C ASP A 122 16.81 -25.16 -21.03
N ALA A 123 16.15 -25.54 -19.94
CA ALA A 123 16.33 -26.83 -19.29
C ALA A 123 14.98 -27.51 -19.05
N ARG A 124 15.00 -28.85 -18.96
CA ARG A 124 13.84 -29.66 -18.62
C ARG A 124 14.21 -30.66 -17.52
N ALA A 125 13.46 -30.66 -16.44
CA ALA A 125 13.62 -31.63 -15.36
C ALA A 125 12.98 -32.97 -15.76
N VAL A 126 13.69 -34.07 -15.49
CA VAL A 126 13.25 -35.44 -15.81
C VAL A 126 13.35 -36.27 -14.53
N GLU A 127 12.24 -36.91 -14.15
CA GLU A 127 12.19 -37.85 -13.01
C GLU A 127 12.69 -39.23 -13.44
N TYR A 128 13.32 -39.95 -12.51
CA TYR A 128 13.92 -41.28 -12.72
C TYR A 128 13.09 -42.40 -12.09
#